data_AF-A0A1X7CVF3-F1
#
_entry.id   AF-A0A1X7CVF3-F1
#
_cell.length_a   1.000
_cell.length_b   1.000
_cell.length_c   1.000
_cell.angle_alpha   90.00
_cell.angle_beta   90.00
_cell.angle_gamma   90.00
#
_symmetry.space_group_name_H-M   'P 1'
#
loop_
_entity.id
_entity.type
_entity.pdbx_description
1 polymer ?
#
loop_
_entity_poly.entity_id
_entity_poly.type
_entity_poly.pdbx_seq_one_letter_code
_entity_poly.pdbx_strand_id
1 'polypeptide(L)'
;MNKDWKYYLGIILIGYSFLPFLVFAALPFIDVDIAKSGTFAVTFLATGELAFIGAAALLGKEFMLVMKTRFMSFFKKKPSSKHISRTRHRIGVVLMIASLLPYYYVLLSEIFFLPPDHGILTWSLIISELLFITSMLTLGSQFWDRLTHLFDWPGPE
;
A
#
# COMPACT_ATOMS: atom_id res chain seq x y z
N MET A 1 -0.42 25.69 13.86
CA MET A 1 -1.60 26.15 13.07
C MET A 1 -2.70 26.77 13.92
N ASN A 2 -3.14 28.00 13.57
CA ASN A 2 -4.41 28.56 14.03
C ASN A 2 -5.58 27.76 13.44
N LYS A 3 -6.65 27.58 14.22
CA LYS A 3 -7.86 26.84 13.82
C LYS A 3 -8.76 27.69 12.93
N ASP A 4 -8.27 28.02 11.74
CA ASP A 4 -8.99 28.82 10.75
C ASP A 4 -9.82 27.93 9.81
N TRP A 5 -10.68 28.53 8.97
CA TRP A 5 -11.50 27.77 8.01
C TRP A 5 -10.67 26.88 7.07
N LYS A 6 -9.46 27.33 6.69
CA LYS A 6 -8.49 26.56 5.87
C LYS A 6 -8.05 25.28 6.57
N TYR A 7 -7.89 25.33 7.90
CA TYR A 7 -7.52 24.19 8.72
C TYR A 7 -8.64 23.14 8.73
N TYR A 8 -9.88 23.55 8.99
CA TYR A 8 -11.02 22.64 8.99
C TYR A 8 -11.28 22.04 7.61
N LEU A 9 -11.22 22.85 6.55
CA LEU A 9 -11.40 22.39 5.18
C LEU A 9 -10.30 21.40 4.78
N GLY A 10 -9.04 21.68 5.13
CA GLY A 10 -7.93 20.77 4.91
C GLY A 10 -8.13 19.42 5.61
N ILE A 11 -8.60 19.40 6.87
CA ILE A 11 -8.89 18.15 7.58
C ILE A 11 -10.01 17.36 6.91
N ILE A 12 -11.08 18.02 6.47
CA ILE A 12 -12.20 17.36 5.78
C ILE A 12 -11.70 16.73 4.47
N LEU A 13 -10.90 17.46 3.69
CA LEU A 13 -10.32 16.94 2.44
C LEU A 13 -9.42 15.72 2.68
N ILE A 14 -8.67 15.69 3.79
CA ILE A 14 -7.90 14.50 4.17
C ILE A 14 -8.84 13.35 4.50
N GLY A 15 -9.85 13.58 5.34
CA GLY A 15 -10.83 12.54 5.65
C GLY A 15 -11.45 11.96 4.39
N TYR A 16 -11.80 12.83 3.44
CA TYR A 16 -12.32 12.44 2.13
C TYR A 16 -11.28 11.67 1.30
N SER A 17 -10.00 12.05 1.31
CA SER A 17 -8.96 11.36 0.52
C SER A 17 -8.81 9.86 0.86
N PHE A 18 -9.21 9.45 2.07
CA PHE A 18 -9.22 8.03 2.47
C PHE A 18 -10.51 7.28 2.10
N LEU A 19 -11.59 7.99 1.81
CA LEU A 19 -12.90 7.41 1.49
C LEU A 19 -12.89 6.57 0.19
N PRO A 20 -12.19 6.97 -0.89
CA PRO A 20 -12.03 6.15 -2.09
C PRO A 20 -11.50 4.74 -1.84
N PHE A 21 -10.56 4.56 -0.90
CA PHE A 21 -10.05 3.23 -0.56
C PHE A 21 -11.12 2.33 0.05
N LEU A 22 -12.01 2.90 0.87
CA LEU A 22 -13.14 2.17 1.44
C LEU A 22 -14.17 1.79 0.38
N VAL A 23 -14.47 2.72 -0.54
CA VAL A 23 -15.36 2.44 -1.68
C VAL A 23 -14.78 1.33 -2.54
N PHE A 24 -13.49 1.41 -2.87
CA PHE A 24 -12.80 0.40 -3.66
C PHE A 24 -12.81 -0.98 -2.97
N ALA A 25 -12.56 -1.03 -1.67
CA ALA A 25 -12.64 -2.27 -0.89
C ALA A 25 -14.07 -2.83 -0.82
N ALA A 26 -15.09 -1.98 -0.88
CA ALA A 26 -16.49 -2.38 -0.85
C ALA A 26 -17.03 -2.82 -2.23
N LEU A 27 -16.49 -2.29 -3.34
CA LEU A 27 -16.97 -2.55 -4.70
C LEU A 27 -17.16 -4.05 -5.03
N PRO A 28 -16.26 -4.98 -4.65
CA PRO A 28 -16.45 -6.41 -4.92
C PRO A 28 -17.62 -7.06 -4.16
N PHE A 29 -18.11 -6.42 -3.09
CA PHE A 29 -19.22 -6.92 -2.27
C PHE A 29 -20.57 -6.32 -2.67
N ILE A 30 -20.57 -5.34 -3.56
CA ILE A 30 -21.76 -4.70 -4.09
C ILE A 30 -21.91 -5.25 -5.50
N ASP A 31 -23.09 -5.80 -5.83
CA ASP A 31 -23.38 -6.42 -7.12
C ASP A 31 -23.54 -5.35 -8.23
N VAL A 32 -22.45 -4.65 -8.51
CA VAL A 32 -22.35 -3.54 -9.46
C VAL A 32 -21.64 -4.04 -10.71
N ASP A 33 -22.26 -3.76 -11.85
CA ASP A 33 -21.69 -4.05 -13.17
C ASP A 33 -20.22 -3.63 -13.30
N ILE A 34 -19.40 -4.47 -13.93
CA ILE A 34 -17.94 -4.33 -13.99
C ILE A 34 -17.52 -3.00 -14.61
N ALA A 35 -18.20 -2.56 -15.67
CA ALA A 35 -17.93 -1.29 -16.33
C ALA A 35 -18.20 -0.09 -15.41
N LYS A 36 -19.26 -0.17 -14.59
CA LYS A 36 -19.59 0.86 -13.59
C LYS A 36 -18.60 0.85 -12.43
N SER A 37 -18.21 -0.33 -11.95
CA SER A 37 -17.22 -0.50 -10.89
C SER A 37 -15.87 0.10 -11.26
N GLY A 38 -15.39 -0.13 -12.50
CA GLY A 38 -14.18 0.51 -13.01
C GLY A 38 -14.28 2.03 -13.06
N THR A 39 -15.42 2.56 -13.52
CA THR A 39 -15.66 4.01 -13.57
C THR A 39 -15.67 4.64 -12.17
N PHE A 40 -16.32 3.98 -11.19
CA PHE A 40 -16.33 4.42 -9.80
C PHE A 40 -14.93 4.40 -9.20
N ALA A 41 -14.18 3.31 -9.39
CA ALA A 41 -12.81 3.18 -8.88
C ALA A 41 -11.92 4.35 -9.36
N VAL A 42 -11.90 4.60 -10.67
CA VAL A 42 -11.05 5.66 -11.24
C VAL A 42 -11.51 7.04 -10.78
N THR A 43 -12.82 7.30 -10.77
CA THR A 43 -13.37 8.62 -10.40
C THR A 43 -13.06 8.94 -8.93
N PHE A 44 -13.36 8.02 -8.01
CA PHE A 44 -13.11 8.23 -6.59
C PHE A 44 -11.61 8.32 -6.29
N LEU A 45 -10.77 7.52 -6.94
CA LEU A 45 -9.33 7.58 -6.73
C LEU A 45 -8.77 8.94 -7.20
N ALA A 46 -9.18 9.42 -8.38
CA ALA A 46 -8.79 10.73 -8.88
C ALA A 46 -9.25 11.88 -7.97
N THR A 47 -10.50 11.88 -7.49
CA THR A 47 -10.98 12.92 -6.57
C THR A 47 -10.30 12.84 -5.20
N GLY A 48 -9.97 11.63 -4.73
CA GLY A 48 -9.21 11.40 -3.50
C GLY A 48 -7.82 12.01 -3.55
N GLU A 49 -7.09 11.78 -4.65
CA GLU A 49 -5.77 12.36 -4.88
C GLU A 49 -5.82 13.89 -4.94
N LEU A 50 -6.79 14.46 -5.67
CA LEU A 50 -7.00 15.90 -5.72
C LEU A 50 -7.32 16.49 -4.35
N ALA A 51 -8.15 15.80 -3.56
CA ALA A 51 -8.45 16.22 -2.20
C ALA A 51 -7.21 16.16 -1.29
N PHE A 52 -6.38 15.13 -1.42
CA PHE A 52 -5.13 15.02 -0.68
C PHE A 52 -4.15 16.16 -1.04
N ILE A 53 -3.99 16.46 -2.33
CA ILE A 53 -3.15 17.58 -2.79
C ILE A 53 -3.71 18.91 -2.28
N GLY A 54 -5.02 19.12 -2.38
CA GLY A 54 -5.69 20.32 -1.86
C GLY A 54 -5.51 20.48 -0.35
N ALA A 55 -5.63 19.39 0.40
CA ALA A 55 -5.36 19.40 1.83
C ALA A 55 -3.90 19.71 2.16
N ALA A 56 -2.95 19.11 1.44
CA ALA A 56 -1.53 19.38 1.61
C ALA A 56 -1.20 20.85 1.32
N ALA A 57 -1.85 21.45 0.31
CA ALA A 57 -1.70 22.87 0.00
C ALA A 57 -2.29 23.79 1.09
N LEU A 58 -3.43 23.41 1.68
CA LEU A 58 -4.11 24.22 2.71
C LEU A 58 -3.48 24.10 4.10
N LEU A 59 -3.04 22.90 4.47
CA LEU A 59 -2.45 22.61 5.79
C LEU A 59 -0.93 22.81 5.79
N GLY A 60 -0.31 22.83 4.61
CA GLY A 60 1.09 23.17 4.42
C GLY A 60 2.09 22.17 5.00
N LYS A 61 3.31 22.68 5.23
CA LYS A 61 4.48 21.87 5.60
C LYS A 61 4.35 21.20 6.98
N GLU A 62 3.68 21.85 7.93
CA GLU A 62 3.44 21.29 9.28
C GLU A 62 2.68 19.96 9.16
N PHE A 63 1.65 19.91 8.33
CA PHE A 63 0.89 18.70 8.08
C PHE A 63 1.72 17.59 7.42
N MET A 64 2.50 17.92 6.39
CA MET A 64 3.36 16.93 5.72
C MET A 64 4.40 16.33 6.67
N LEU A 65 4.95 17.12 7.60
CA LEU A 65 5.85 16.64 8.64
C LEU A 65 5.16 15.71 9.63
N VAL A 66 3.93 16.04 10.05
CA VAL A 66 3.11 15.17 10.91
C VAL A 66 2.80 13.85 10.21
N MET A 67 2.39 13.87 8.94
CA MET A 67 2.12 12.67 8.15
C MET A 67 3.36 11.79 8.01
N LYS A 68 4.50 12.38 7.63
CA LYS A 68 5.78 11.65 7.53
C LYS A 68 6.15 11.01 8.86
N THR A 69 6.03 11.76 9.96
CA THR A 69 6.39 11.26 11.29
C THR A 69 5.47 10.12 11.73
N ARG A 70 4.16 10.26 11.51
CA ARG A 70 3.18 9.25 11.87
C ARG A 70 3.32 7.99 11.01
N PHE A 71 3.50 8.15 9.70
CA PHE A 71 3.81 7.05 8.79
C PHE A 71 5.07 6.32 9.25
N MET A 72 6.18 7.03 9.47
CA MET A 72 7.41 6.43 9.98
C MET A 72 7.24 5.81 11.36
N SER A 73 6.34 6.29 12.21
CA SER A 73 6.07 5.69 13.53
C SER A 73 5.51 4.27 13.42
N PHE A 74 4.68 3.98 12.40
CA PHE A 74 4.19 2.63 12.14
C PHE A 74 5.33 1.65 11.79
N PHE A 75 6.36 2.14 11.11
CA PHE A 75 7.54 1.35 10.75
C PHE A 75 8.61 1.31 11.84
N LYS A 76 8.63 2.30 12.75
CA LYS A 76 9.54 2.37 13.90
C LYS A 76 9.06 1.47 15.05
N LYS A 77 8.91 0.16 14.79
CA LYS A 77 9.09 -0.81 15.88
C LYS A 77 10.56 -0.76 16.27
N LYS A 78 10.86 -0.46 17.55
CA LYS A 78 12.23 -0.45 18.10
C LYS A 78 13.00 -1.65 17.52
N PRO A 79 14.14 -1.46 16.83
CA PRO A 79 14.93 -2.57 16.37
C PRO A 79 15.35 -3.34 17.61
N SER A 80 14.73 -4.50 17.80
CA SER A 80 15.27 -5.49 18.70
C SER A 80 16.65 -5.81 18.11
N SER A 81 17.70 -5.38 18.79
CA SER A 81 19.12 -5.67 18.50
C SER A 81 19.43 -7.18 18.39
N LYS A 82 18.44 -8.05 18.64
CA LYS A 82 18.53 -9.48 18.40
C LYS A 82 18.63 -9.75 16.90
N HIS A 83 19.82 -10.21 16.47
CA HIS A 83 20.03 -10.79 15.15
C HIS A 83 18.88 -11.76 14.81
N ILE A 84 18.23 -11.53 13.67
CA ILE A 84 17.17 -12.40 13.20
C ILE A 84 17.79 -13.79 12.93
N SER A 85 17.14 -14.86 13.39
CA SER A 85 17.64 -16.22 13.13
C SER A 85 17.67 -16.51 11.62
N ARG A 86 18.65 -17.28 11.17
CA ARG A 86 18.80 -17.65 9.74
C ARG A 86 17.51 -18.27 9.18
N THR A 87 16.80 -19.06 9.98
CA THR A 87 15.53 -19.69 9.61
C THR A 87 14.43 -18.66 9.38
N ARG A 88 14.27 -17.68 10.29
CA ARG A 88 13.27 -16.61 10.12
C ARG A 88 13.56 -15.75 8.89
N HIS A 89 14.84 -15.45 8.62
CA HIS A 89 15.23 -14.72 7.42
C HIS A 89 14.90 -15.49 6.14
N ARG A 90 15.24 -16.78 6.06
CA ARG A 90 14.93 -17.64 4.90
C ARG A 90 13.42 -17.74 4.67
N ILE A 91 12.63 -17.98 5.73
CA ILE A 91 11.17 -18.03 5.64
C ILE A 91 10.62 -16.71 5.09
N GLY A 92 11.09 -15.57 5.61
CA GLY A 92 10.69 -14.27 5.13
C GLY A 92 10.99 -14.06 3.64
N VAL A 93 12.20 -14.39 3.18
CA VAL A 93 12.56 -14.28 1.76
C VAL A 93 11.71 -15.21 0.89
N VAL A 94 11.51 -16.46 1.31
CA VAL A 94 10.68 -17.42 0.56
C VAL A 94 9.24 -16.92 0.46
N LEU A 95 8.66 -16.41 1.55
CA LEU A 95 7.32 -15.84 1.55
C LEU A 95 7.21 -14.62 0.62
N MET A 96 8.25 -13.77 0.59
CA MET A 96 8.28 -12.59 -0.27
C MET A 96 8.40 -12.93 -1.75
N ILE A 97 9.16 -13.97 -2.10
CA ILE A 97 9.22 -14.45 -3.49
C ILE A 97 7.90 -15.17 -3.85
N ALA A 98 7.38 -15.98 -2.94
CA ALA A 98 6.13 -16.70 -3.14
C ALA A 98 4.93 -15.77 -3.31
N SER A 99 4.91 -14.61 -2.64
CA SER A 99 3.84 -13.62 -2.82
C SER A 99 3.78 -13.06 -4.24
N LEU A 100 4.84 -13.14 -5.05
CA LEU A 100 4.81 -12.67 -6.44
C LEU A 100 4.14 -13.67 -7.39
N LEU A 101 4.10 -14.97 -7.04
CA LEU A 101 3.59 -16.02 -7.93
C LEU A 101 2.11 -15.87 -8.30
N PRO A 102 1.18 -15.51 -7.38
CA PRO A 102 -0.22 -15.31 -7.73
C PRO A 102 -0.45 -14.19 -8.75
N TYR A 103 0.38 -13.14 -8.77
CA TYR A 103 0.29 -12.08 -9.78
C TYR A 103 0.53 -12.61 -11.20
N TYR A 104 1.58 -13.40 -11.38
CA TYR A 104 1.86 -14.04 -12.68
C TYR A 104 0.80 -15.07 -13.05
N TYR A 105 0.28 -15.81 -12.07
CA TYR A 105 -0.81 -16.75 -12.29
C TYR A 105 -2.07 -16.03 -12.82
N VAL A 106 -2.48 -14.93 -12.19
CA VAL A 106 -3.64 -14.14 -12.64
C VAL A 106 -3.40 -13.58 -14.04
N LEU A 107 -2.24 -12.97 -14.29
CA LEU A 107 -1.92 -12.40 -15.60
C LEU A 107 -1.92 -13.46 -16.71
N LEU A 108 -1.33 -14.63 -16.48
CA LEU A 108 -1.36 -15.73 -17.45
C LEU A 108 -2.76 -16.30 -17.63
N SER A 109 -3.55 -16.37 -16.56
CA SER A 109 -4.92 -16.86 -16.62
C SER A 109 -5.83 -15.96 -17.45
N GLU A 110 -5.70 -14.64 -17.34
CA GLU A 110 -6.51 -13.69 -18.12
C GLU A 110 -6.10 -13.64 -19.60
N ILE A 111 -4.81 -13.82 -19.90
CA ILE A 111 -4.31 -13.77 -21.29
C ILE A 111 -4.60 -15.07 -22.04
N PHE A 112 -4.43 -16.23 -21.41
CA PHE A 112 -4.43 -17.53 -22.10
C PHE A 112 -5.70 -18.37 -21.88
N PHE A 113 -6.48 -18.13 -20.82
CA PHE A 113 -7.63 -18.97 -20.48
C PHE A 113 -8.96 -18.17 -20.57
N LEU A 114 -9.97 -18.74 -21.23
CA LEU A 114 -11.33 -18.22 -21.33
C LEU A 114 -12.30 -19.26 -20.75
N PRO A 115 -13.24 -18.93 -19.83
CA PRO A 115 -13.33 -17.78 -18.93
C PRO A 115 -12.76 -18.12 -17.54
N PRO A 116 -11.84 -17.31 -16.98
CA PRO A 116 -11.30 -17.59 -15.66
C PRO A 116 -12.35 -17.31 -14.59
N ASP A 117 -12.39 -18.15 -13.55
CA ASP A 117 -13.21 -17.90 -12.38
C ASP A 117 -12.66 -16.69 -11.63
N HIS A 118 -13.34 -15.55 -11.79
CA HIS A 118 -12.97 -14.27 -11.17
C HIS A 118 -12.89 -14.37 -9.63
N GLY A 119 -13.62 -15.28 -9.00
CA GLY A 119 -13.52 -15.54 -7.56
C GLY A 119 -12.15 -16.08 -7.18
N ILE A 120 -11.67 -17.10 -7.88
CA ILE A 120 -10.35 -17.71 -7.64
C ILE A 120 -9.23 -16.70 -7.91
N LEU A 121 -9.34 -15.91 -8.98
CA LEU A 121 -8.35 -14.88 -9.30
C LEU A 121 -8.27 -13.80 -8.22
N THR A 122 -9.43 -13.31 -7.77
CA THR A 122 -9.51 -12.28 -6.72
C THR A 122 -8.92 -12.79 -5.40
N TRP A 123 -9.29 -14.01 -4.98
CA TRP A 123 -8.73 -14.61 -3.78
C TRP A 123 -7.21 -14.84 -3.88
N SER A 124 -6.71 -15.19 -5.06
CA SER A 124 -5.28 -15.37 -5.30
C SER A 124 -4.51 -14.06 -5.09
N LEU A 125 -5.05 -12.92 -5.53
CA LEU A 125 -4.47 -11.59 -5.29
C LEU A 125 -4.50 -11.20 -3.82
N ILE A 126 -5.62 -11.44 -3.13
CA ILE A 126 -5.73 -11.15 -1.69
C ILE A 126 -4.71 -11.96 -0.87
N ILE A 127 -4.55 -13.26 -1.21
CA ILE A 127 -3.56 -14.13 -0.55
C ILE A 127 -2.14 -13.63 -0.80
N SER A 128 -1.85 -13.16 -2.01
CA SER A 128 -0.55 -12.55 -2.34
C SER A 128 -0.24 -11.35 -1.45
N GLU A 129 -1.17 -10.41 -1.29
CA GLU A 129 -0.99 -9.23 -0.42
C GLU A 129 -0.74 -9.63 1.04
N LEU A 130 -1.49 -10.60 1.55
CA LEU A 130 -1.30 -11.11 2.92
C LEU A 130 0.07 -11.78 3.09
N LEU A 131 0.51 -12.57 2.12
CA LEU A 131 1.84 -13.20 2.13
C LEU A 131 2.95 -12.14 2.09
N PHE A 132 2.79 -11.10 1.28
CA PHE A 132 3.75 -10.01 1.18
C PHE A 132 3.86 -9.21 2.50
N ILE A 133 2.74 -8.84 3.10
CA ILE A 133 2.73 -8.15 4.41
C ILE A 133 3.37 -9.04 5.48
N THR A 134 3.04 -10.34 5.48
CA THR A 134 3.61 -11.30 6.44
C THR A 134 5.11 -11.48 6.23
N SER A 135 5.59 -11.49 4.99
CA SER A 135 7.02 -11.60 4.67
C SER A 135 7.79 -10.37 5.18
N MET A 136 7.24 -9.17 4.98
CA MET A 136 7.80 -7.92 5.50
C MET A 136 7.90 -7.88 7.03
N LEU A 137 6.84 -8.29 7.73
CA LEU A 137 6.85 -8.40 9.19
C LEU A 137 7.87 -9.45 9.68
N THR A 138 8.03 -10.53 8.92
CA THR A 138 8.99 -11.60 9.23
C THR A 138 10.42 -11.15 9.01
N LEU A 139 10.71 -10.42 7.93
CA LEU A 139 12.04 -9.92 7.58
C LEU A 139 12.49 -8.75 8.45
N GLY A 140 11.57 -7.91 8.94
CA GLY A 140 11.85 -6.84 9.89
C GLY A 140 12.78 -5.74 9.35
N SER A 141 13.27 -4.87 10.25
CA SER A 141 14.05 -3.68 9.87
C SER A 141 15.40 -3.99 9.24
N GLN A 142 16.06 -5.08 9.64
CA GLN A 142 17.38 -5.47 9.11
C GLN A 142 17.35 -5.79 7.61
N PHE A 143 16.21 -6.21 7.08
CA PHE A 143 16.06 -6.39 5.64
C PHE A 143 16.01 -5.05 4.91
N TRP A 144 15.24 -4.10 5.44
CA TRP A 144 15.15 -2.74 4.89
C TRP A 144 16.50 -2.04 4.89
N ASP A 145 17.29 -2.15 5.96
CA ASP A 145 18.63 -1.57 6.03
C ASP A 145 19.54 -2.10 4.90
N ARG A 146 19.48 -3.41 4.62
CA ARG A 146 20.24 -4.01 3.52
C ARG A 146 19.73 -3.60 2.15
N LEU A 147 18.41 -3.46 2.01
CA LEU A 147 17.78 -3.04 0.75
C LEU A 147 18.18 -1.61 0.40
N THR A 148 18.25 -0.71 1.39
CA THR A 148 18.70 0.67 1.16
C THR A 148 20.16 0.72 0.74
N HIS A 149 21.02 -0.10 1.35
CA HIS A 149 22.43 -0.19 0.96
C HIS A 149 22.67 -0.78 -0.43
N LEU A 150 21.67 -1.44 -1.04
CA LEU A 150 21.78 -1.96 -2.41
C LEU A 150 21.85 -0.83 -3.45
N PHE A 151 21.30 0.34 -3.12
CA PHE A 151 21.23 1.49 -4.01
C PHE A 151 22.32 2.53 -3.72
N ASP A 152 23.22 2.26 -2.78
CA ASP A 152 24.36 3.12 -2.51
C ASP A 152 25.29 3.11 -3.75
N TRP A 153 25.44 4.27 -4.37
CA TRP A 153 26.31 4.44 -5.54
C TRP A 153 27.78 4.36 -5.10
N PRO A 154 28.59 3.43 -5.63
CA PRO A 154 29.98 3.25 -5.22
C PRO A 154 30.98 4.20 -5.88
N GLY A 155 30.53 5.10 -6.77
CA GLY A 155 31.41 6.01 -7.50
C GLY A 155 31.75 7.30 -6.73
N PRO A 156 32.89 7.96 -7.06
CA PRO A 156 33.21 9.27 -6.51
C PRO A 156 32.20 10.34 -6.97
N GLU A 157 31.95 11.32 -6.09
CA GLU A 157 31.03 12.47 -6.30
C GLU A 157 31.25 13.23 -7.61
#